data_AF-A0A2I0B9X6-F1
#
_entry.id   AF-A0A2I0B9X6-F1
#
_cell.length_a   1.000
_cell.length_b   1.000
_cell.length_c   1.000
_cell.angle_alpha   90.00
_cell.angle_beta   90.00
_cell.angle_gamma   90.00
#
_symmetry.space_group_name_H-M   'P 1'
#
loop_
_entity.id
_entity.type
_entity.pdbx_description
1 polymer ?
#
loop_
_entity_poly.entity_id
_entity_poly.type
_entity_poly.pdbx_seq_one_letter_code
_entity_poly.pdbx_strand_id
1 'polypeptide(L)'
;MGWRRKGQWLSLVLSSMVVAVVMEASAGSESEVVVRFVKAPHPLSALDSATFEFEVLEERNGVLCSDCTIRCKLDGNKFSDCDSRQASYRSLSEGDHMFEACVDGYREIHCASYNWTVG
;
A
#
# COMPACT_ATOMS: atom_id res chain seq x y z
N MET A 1 -50.30 -45.68 -29.75
CA MET A 1 -50.36 -45.19 -31.15
C MET A 1 -49.79 -43.79 -31.18
N GLY A 2 -48.83 -43.52 -32.07
CA GLY A 2 -48.21 -42.20 -32.27
C GLY A 2 -47.03 -41.92 -31.33
N TRP A 3 -45.97 -41.23 -31.74
CA TRP A 3 -45.53 -40.83 -33.07
C TRP A 3 -44.03 -40.50 -32.98
N ARG A 4 -43.29 -41.00 -33.98
CA ARG A 4 -41.97 -40.64 -34.50
C ARG A 4 -41.14 -39.48 -33.89
N ARG A 5 -39.88 -39.86 -33.60
CA ARG A 5 -38.58 -39.34 -34.10
C ARG A 5 -38.00 -38.02 -33.56
N LYS A 6 -36.82 -38.14 -32.94
CA LYS A 6 -35.52 -37.48 -33.21
C LYS A 6 -34.56 -37.88 -32.07
N GLY A 7 -33.26 -38.09 -32.21
CA GLY A 7 -32.35 -38.07 -33.34
C GLY A 7 -31.15 -38.95 -32.96
N GLN A 8 -30.61 -39.62 -33.96
CA GLN A 8 -29.47 -40.52 -33.85
C GLN A 8 -28.20 -39.73 -34.15
N TRP A 9 -27.50 -39.23 -33.14
CA TRP A 9 -26.08 -38.86 -33.25
C TRP A 9 -25.32 -39.36 -32.01
N LEU A 10 -24.70 -40.52 -32.20
CA LEU A 10 -23.37 -40.90 -31.75
C LEU A 10 -23.06 -40.96 -30.25
N SER A 11 -23.06 -42.22 -29.79
CA SER A 11 -22.30 -42.82 -28.70
C SER A 11 -20.90 -42.23 -28.48
N LEU A 12 -20.52 -41.98 -27.23
CA LEU A 12 -19.58 -42.80 -26.45
C LEU A 12 -19.20 -42.05 -25.16
N VAL A 13 -19.61 -42.64 -24.03
CA VAL A 13 -19.13 -42.29 -22.70
C VAL A 13 -17.71 -42.81 -22.59
N LEU A 14 -16.70 -41.95 -22.37
CA LEU A 14 -15.40 -42.36 -21.82
C LEU A 14 -14.71 -41.15 -21.16
N SER A 15 -14.62 -41.24 -19.82
CA SER A 15 -13.46 -40.85 -19.02
C SER A 15 -13.04 -39.37 -18.93
N SER A 16 -13.25 -38.81 -17.73
CA SER A 16 -12.31 -37.94 -17.01
C SER A 16 -11.68 -36.77 -17.77
N MET A 17 -12.45 -35.71 -18.06
CA MET A 17 -11.85 -34.38 -18.23
C MET A 17 -11.59 -33.79 -16.85
N VAL A 18 -10.37 -33.98 -16.36
CA VAL A 18 -9.83 -33.25 -15.22
C VAL A 18 -9.94 -31.78 -15.58
N VAL A 19 -10.79 -31.01 -14.89
CA VAL A 19 -10.76 -29.55 -14.99
C VAL A 19 -9.44 -29.14 -14.36
N ALA A 20 -8.38 -29.09 -15.16
CA ALA A 20 -7.13 -28.46 -14.78
C ALA A 20 -7.45 -26.98 -14.61
N VAL A 21 -7.83 -26.59 -13.40
CA VAL A 21 -7.75 -25.20 -12.97
C VAL A 21 -6.28 -24.86 -13.09
N VAL A 22 -5.92 -24.23 -14.20
CA VAL A 22 -4.64 -23.53 -14.35
C VAL A 22 -4.65 -22.45 -13.27
N MET A 23 -4.09 -22.77 -12.11
CA MET A 23 -3.61 -21.78 -11.16
C MET A 23 -2.50 -21.05 -11.88
N GLU A 24 -2.82 -19.91 -12.49
CA GLU A 24 -1.81 -18.93 -12.85
C GLU A 24 -1.21 -18.44 -11.55
N ALA A 25 -0.09 -19.04 -11.16
CA ALA A 25 0.77 -18.48 -10.14
C ALA A 25 1.32 -17.18 -10.71
N SER A 26 0.67 -16.06 -10.41
CA SER A 26 1.34 -14.77 -10.50
C SER A 26 2.42 -14.77 -9.42
N ALA A 27 3.58 -15.32 -9.76
CA ALA A 27 4.84 -14.95 -9.12
C ALA A 27 5.17 -13.51 -9.54
N GLY A 28 4.26 -12.58 -9.25
CA GLY A 28 4.55 -11.17 -9.20
C GLY A 28 5.42 -10.99 -7.97
N SER A 29 6.73 -10.95 -8.17
CA SER A 29 7.63 -10.34 -7.19
C SER A 29 7.36 -8.84 -7.19
N GLU A 30 6.20 -8.44 -6.70
CA GLU A 30 5.93 -7.04 -6.43
C GLU A 30 6.80 -6.68 -5.22
N SER A 31 7.85 -5.89 -5.46
CA SER A 31 8.63 -5.30 -4.37
C SER A 31 7.71 -4.32 -3.66
N GLU A 32 6.98 -4.80 -2.66
CA GLU A 32 6.20 -3.98 -1.76
C GLU A 32 7.16 -3.04 -1.03
N VAL A 33 6.90 -1.74 -1.13
CA VAL A 33 7.69 -0.70 -0.47
C VAL A 33 6.96 -0.22 0.77
N VAL A 34 7.70 -0.01 1.86
CA VAL A 34 7.16 0.48 3.13
C VAL A 34 7.85 1.78 3.52
N VAL A 35 7.09 2.71 4.07
CA VAL A 35 7.61 3.95 4.66
C VAL A 35 7.84 3.71 6.15
N ARG A 36 9.06 3.94 6.63
CA ARG A 36 9.44 3.78 8.04
C ARG A 36 9.86 5.12 8.63
N PHE A 37 9.25 5.51 9.76
CA PHE A 37 9.68 6.68 10.52
C PHE A 37 10.96 6.37 11.30
N VAL A 38 12.03 7.08 10.96
CA VAL A 38 13.31 7.08 11.68
C VAL A 38 13.25 8.07 12.87
N LYS A 39 12.52 9.17 12.68
CA LYS A 39 12.26 10.19 13.71
C LYS A 39 10.83 10.66 13.62
N ALA A 40 10.21 10.84 14.78
CA ALA A 40 8.89 11.39 14.96
C ALA A 40 8.82 12.10 16.32
N PRO A 41 7.83 12.99 16.56
CA PRO A 41 7.55 13.54 17.88
C PRO A 41 7.28 12.45 18.92
N HIS A 42 7.34 12.80 20.21
CA HIS A 42 6.78 11.93 21.23
C HIS A 42 5.26 11.84 21.07
N PRO A 43 4.62 10.70 21.41
CA PRO A 43 3.16 10.56 21.33
C PRO A 43 2.40 11.66 22.08
N LEU A 44 2.97 12.17 23.17
CA LEU A 44 2.55 13.40 23.83
C LEU A 44 3.74 14.37 23.86
N SER A 45 3.59 15.53 23.23
CA SER A 45 4.65 16.53 23.06
C SER A 45 4.21 17.88 23.63
N ALA A 46 5.06 18.48 24.46
CA ALA A 46 4.86 19.85 24.95
C ALA A 46 5.33 20.94 23.96
N LEU A 47 5.78 20.53 22.76
CA LEU A 47 6.27 21.44 21.72
C LEU A 47 5.21 21.62 20.63
N ASP A 48 5.01 22.86 20.20
CA ASP A 48 4.17 23.26 19.05
C ASP A 48 4.86 23.01 17.69
N SER A 49 5.86 22.12 17.67
CA SER A 49 6.66 21.80 16.50
C SER A 49 6.86 20.30 16.39
N ALA A 50 6.95 19.82 15.15
CA ALA A 50 7.14 18.41 14.84
C ALA A 50 8.15 18.26 13.70
N THR A 51 9.09 17.32 13.87
CA THR A 51 10.04 16.94 12.83
C THR A 51 9.95 15.45 12.59
N PHE A 52 9.78 15.09 11.33
CA PHE A 52 9.74 13.72 10.86
C PHE A 52 10.95 13.46 9.97
N GLU A 53 11.59 12.32 10.18
CA GLU A 53 12.56 11.74 9.25
C GLU A 53 12.09 10.32 8.95
N PHE A 54 12.10 9.94 7.68
CA PHE A 54 11.58 8.66 7.25
C PHE A 54 12.39 8.08 6.10
N GLU A 55 12.36 6.77 5.97
CA GLU A 55 13.02 6.02 4.91
C GLU A 55 12.01 5.13 4.19
N VAL A 56 12.26 4.87 2.91
CA VAL A 56 11.44 3.94 2.13
C VAL A 56 12.26 2.67 1.94
N LEU A 57 11.71 1.54 2.35
CA LEU A 57 12.38 0.24 2.29
C LEU A 57 11.58 -0.69 1.40
N GLU A 58 12.24 -1.43 0.53
CA GLU A 58 11.64 -2.62 -0.07
C GLU A 58 11.55 -3.72 0.99
N GLU A 59 10.34 -4.18 1.34
CA GLU A 59 10.14 -5.13 2.45
C GLU A 59 10.89 -6.46 2.23
N ARG A 60 11.00 -6.87 0.97
CA ARG A 60 11.58 -8.17 0.62
C ARG A 60 13.06 -8.27 0.95
N ASN A 61 13.82 -7.20 0.79
CA ASN A 61 15.28 -7.19 0.86
C ASN A 61 15.81 -6.15 1.87
N GLY A 62 14.95 -5.29 2.41
CA GLY A 62 15.32 -4.19 3.31
C GLY A 62 16.17 -3.12 2.63
N VAL A 63 16.16 -3.04 1.29
CA VAL A 63 16.94 -2.07 0.53
C VAL A 63 16.21 -0.73 0.50
N LEU A 64 16.96 0.35 0.67
CA LEU A 64 16.43 1.71 0.62
C LEU A 64 16.06 2.11 -0.81
N CYS A 65 14.83 2.56 -1.00
CA CYS A 65 14.42 3.20 -2.25
C CYS A 65 14.78 4.68 -2.25
N SER A 66 15.95 5.00 -2.82
CA SER A 66 16.47 6.38 -2.86
C SER A 66 15.89 7.23 -3.99
N ASP A 67 15.25 6.61 -4.98
CA ASP A 67 14.65 7.29 -6.15
C ASP A 67 13.11 7.29 -6.10
N CYS A 68 12.53 6.81 -4.99
CA CYS A 68 11.09 6.87 -4.76
C CYS A 68 10.63 8.31 -4.52
N THR A 69 9.54 8.69 -5.19
CA THR A 69 8.82 9.95 -4.95
C THR A 69 7.92 9.79 -3.74
N ILE A 70 8.03 10.73 -2.79
CA ILE A 70 7.30 10.67 -1.53
C ILE A 70 6.44 11.91 -1.40
N ARG A 71 5.17 11.71 -1.09
CA ARG A 71 4.20 12.77 -0.80
C ARG A 71 3.78 12.68 0.66
N CYS A 72 3.78 13.80 1.37
CA CYS A 72 3.34 13.82 2.76
C CYS A 72 2.30 14.91 3.03
N LYS A 73 1.51 14.71 4.09
CA LYS A 73 0.50 15.67 4.54
C LYS A 73 0.40 15.65 6.07
N LEU A 74 -0.16 16.73 6.61
CA LEU A 74 -0.46 16.91 8.03
C LEU A 74 -1.96 17.16 8.19
N ASP A 75 -2.62 16.49 9.13
CA ASP A 75 -4.00 16.74 9.58
C ASP A 75 -5.04 16.76 8.45
N GLY A 76 -4.86 15.89 7.45
CA GLY A 76 -5.76 15.82 6.29
C GLY A 76 -5.64 16.98 5.31
N ASN A 77 -4.62 17.84 5.45
CA ASN A 77 -4.30 18.86 4.46
C ASN A 77 -3.87 18.23 3.12
N LYS A 78 -3.67 19.08 2.10
CA LYS A 78 -3.18 18.63 0.79
C LYS A 78 -1.79 18.01 0.92
N PHE A 79 -1.54 16.98 0.11
CA PHE A 79 -0.21 16.43 -0.06
C PHE A 79 0.76 17.45 -0.66
N SER A 80 1.99 17.43 -0.16
CA SER A 80 3.15 18.13 -0.70
C SER A 80 4.29 17.14 -0.95
N ASP A 81 5.25 17.53 -1.80
CA ASP A 81 6.44 16.72 -2.07
C ASP A 81 7.37 16.69 -0.85
N CYS A 82 7.80 15.47 -0.47
CA CYS A 82 8.63 15.21 0.71
C CYS A 82 9.81 14.30 0.35
N ASP A 83 10.35 14.48 -0.87
CA ASP A 83 11.50 13.77 -1.42
C ASP A 83 12.82 14.04 -0.66
N SER A 84 12.85 15.03 0.22
CA SER A 84 13.97 15.26 1.15
C SER A 84 14.05 14.20 2.25
N ARG A 85 13.06 13.32 2.38
CA ARG A 85 12.92 12.33 3.47
C ARG A 85 12.81 12.95 4.86
N GLN A 86 12.51 14.25 4.92
CA GLN A 86 12.33 15.00 6.14
C GLN A 86 11.20 16.02 5.98
N ALA A 87 10.31 16.08 6.97
CA ALA A 87 9.27 17.09 7.06
C ALA A 87 9.34 17.82 8.40
N SER A 88 9.09 19.12 8.41
CA SER A 88 9.11 19.94 9.62
C SER A 88 7.93 20.89 9.65
N TYR A 89 7.23 20.91 10.80
CA TYR A 89 6.06 21.74 11.06
C TYR A 89 6.30 22.57 12.33
N ARG A 90 5.71 23.77 12.36
CA ARG A 90 5.78 24.72 13.47
C ARG A 90 4.43 25.38 13.68
N SER A 91 4.22 25.97 14.85
CA SER A 91 2.97 26.65 15.20
C SER A 91 1.77 25.71 15.10
N LEU A 92 1.96 24.47 15.52
CA LEU A 92 0.90 23.48 15.67
C LEU A 92 -0.04 23.92 16.79
N SER A 93 -1.34 23.77 16.58
CA SER A 93 -2.34 23.97 17.64
C SER A 93 -2.19 22.91 18.74
N GLU A 94 -2.69 23.19 19.94
CA GLU A 94 -2.88 22.12 20.93
C GLU A 94 -3.91 21.10 20.43
N GLY A 95 -3.72 19.84 20.78
CA GLY A 95 -4.60 18.73 20.40
C GLY A 95 -3.91 17.64 19.57
N ASP A 96 -4.74 16.80 18.96
CA ASP A 96 -4.29 15.63 18.19
C ASP A 96 -3.91 16.02 16.76
N HIS A 97 -2.82 15.42 16.30
CA HIS A 97 -2.28 15.59 14.96
C HIS A 97 -2.01 14.23 14.31
N MET A 98 -2.10 14.22 12.98
CA MET A 98 -1.81 13.05 12.15
C MET A 98 -0.93 13.43 10.95
N PHE A 99 0.27 12.88 10.92
CA PHE A 99 1.18 12.96 9.78
C PHE A 99 1.02 11.71 8.92
N GLU A 100 1.01 11.87 7.61
CA GLU A 100 0.95 10.75 6.66
C GLU A 100 1.99 10.97 5.57
N ALA A 101 2.79 9.94 5.29
CA ALA A 101 3.79 9.91 4.23
C ALA A 101 3.51 8.71 3.32
N CYS A 102 3.36 8.97 2.02
CA CYS A 102 3.00 8.00 1.00
C CYS A 102 4.06 7.96 -0.09
N VAL A 103 4.37 6.77 -0.58
CA VAL A 103 5.19 6.55 -1.77
C VAL A 103 4.29 6.07 -2.91
N ASP A 104 4.43 6.69 -4.08
CA ASP A 104 3.76 6.25 -5.30
C ASP A 104 4.55 5.06 -5.87
N GLY A 105 4.03 3.84 -5.69
CA GLY A 105 4.55 2.64 -6.33
C GLY A 105 4.11 2.51 -7.79
N TYR A 106 4.66 1.53 -8.51
CA TYR A 106 4.30 1.26 -9.91
C TYR A 106 2.82 0.84 -10.07
N ARG A 107 2.15 0.41 -9.00
CA ARG A 107 0.76 -0.12 -9.02
C ARG A 107 -0.08 0.21 -7.79
N GLU A 108 0.56 0.38 -6.63
CA GLU A 108 -0.11 0.67 -5.36
C GLU A 108 0.55 1.86 -4.65
N ILE A 109 -0.24 2.61 -3.87
CA ILE A 109 0.24 3.71 -3.03
C ILE A 109 0.44 3.15 -1.62
N HIS A 110 1.67 3.19 -1.12
CA HIS A 110 1.97 2.73 0.23
C HIS A 110 2.13 3.94 1.16
N CYS A 111 1.35 3.99 2.22
CA CYS A 111 1.35 5.11 3.17
C CYS A 111 1.67 4.62 4.58
N ALA A 112 2.45 5.40 5.31
CA ALA A 112 2.59 5.29 6.76
C ALA A 112 2.01 6.54 7.43
N SER A 113 1.32 6.34 8.55
CA SER A 113 0.76 7.42 9.35
C SER A 113 1.30 7.42 10.78
N TYR A 114 1.40 8.61 11.37
CA TYR A 114 1.84 8.81 12.74
C TYR A 114 0.92 9.79 13.45
N ASN A 115 0.38 9.38 14.59
CA ASN A 115 -0.49 10.21 15.43
C ASN A 115 0.26 10.65 16.68
N TRP A 116 0.07 11.91 17.09
CA TRP A 116 0.58 12.46 18.35
C TRP A 116 -0.32 13.58 18.85
N THR A 117 -0.13 13.96 20.11
CA THR A 117 -0.86 15.06 20.76
C THR A 117 0.13 16.16 21.16
N VAL A 118 -0.24 17.41 20.90
CA VAL A 118 0.43 18.61 21.43
C VAL A 118 -0.35 19.08 22.67
N GLY A 119 0.31 19.15 23.84
CA GLY A 119 -0.31 19.59 25.09
C GLY A 119 0.58 19.49 26.33
#